data_AF-A0A523TTV1-F1
#
_entry.id   AF-A0A523TTV1-F1
#
_cell.length_a   1.000
_cell.length_b   1.000
_cell.length_c   1.000
_cell.angle_alpha   90.00
_cell.angle_beta   90.00
_cell.angle_gamma   90.00
#
_symmetry.space_group_name_H-M   'P 1'
#
loop_
_entity.id
_entity.type
_entity.pdbx_description
1 polymer ?
#
loop_
_entity_poly.entity_id
_entity_poly.type
_entity_poly.pdbx_seq_one_letter_code
_entity_poly.pdbx_strand_id
1 'polypeptide(L)'
;MGNPNKILYINLLILITQFTFCAKTALVIAPVADLVGQPLGGSHPSYQQLPWAARGSDYAACPRVHQLLFNETLEIIEKRGDEIKIRVPNLFYQTSSSTMPQTDYWTQAENIRDLNTIIKKEWAKIPAPISFKKPIRLNTQPIATLIAPYYDRKTKMSFSAGTRFVCTPRAAKKARVAVYRFNTKSGVHETILLPKNLLYQSKRTSSNQLRTNFVQILQQWAHTPGTIPYVWGGCSFTEAHRSNQFTAISTKKGGYYTRPGGEKRRPKTGFDCTGIIARAAQIVGLPYFLKNSYTIAHNLPLLQANEHLQAGDIIWIPGHVIAVSDIKNNLVVEAHAYGSGYGKVHELSISRIFKDIQTFEDLETAFRAQTTLHRLNSKGTVFARYQQFKLLTLAHL
;
A
#
# COMPACT_ATOMS: atom_id res chain seq x y z
N MET A 1 -12.15 -52.75 -35.87
CA MET A 1 -13.28 -51.88 -35.46
C MET A 1 -13.11 -51.56 -33.98
N GLY A 2 -12.65 -50.35 -33.66
CA GLY A 2 -12.33 -49.93 -32.29
C GLY A 2 -13.58 -49.51 -31.52
N ASN A 3 -13.73 -50.02 -30.30
CA ASN A 3 -14.90 -49.83 -29.44
C ASN A 3 -15.07 -48.35 -29.02
N PRO A 4 -16.13 -47.64 -29.46
CA PRO A 4 -16.32 -46.21 -29.22
C PRO A 4 -16.47 -45.84 -27.74
N ASN A 5 -16.74 -46.83 -26.87
CA ASN A 5 -16.87 -46.61 -25.43
C ASN A 5 -15.52 -46.39 -24.70
N LYS A 6 -14.36 -46.71 -25.32
CA LYS A 6 -13.05 -46.43 -24.71
C LYS A 6 -12.60 -44.96 -24.83
N ILE A 7 -13.09 -44.23 -25.84
CA ILE A 7 -12.73 -42.82 -26.06
C ILE A 7 -13.48 -41.91 -25.08
N LEU A 8 -14.69 -42.30 -24.64
CA LEU A 8 -15.46 -41.53 -23.66
C LEU A 8 -14.84 -41.56 -22.25
N TYR A 9 -14.25 -42.69 -21.85
CA TYR A 9 -13.60 -42.82 -20.54
C TYR A 9 -12.27 -42.06 -20.43
N ILE A 10 -11.52 -41.92 -21.53
CA ILE A 10 -10.25 -41.16 -21.53
C ILE A 10 -10.53 -39.65 -21.44
N ASN A 11 -11.58 -39.16 -22.10
CA ASN A 11 -11.99 -37.75 -21.98
C ASN A 11 -12.63 -37.42 -20.62
N LEU A 12 -13.29 -38.39 -19.97
CA LEU A 12 -13.84 -38.20 -18.61
C LEU A 12 -12.75 -38.24 -17.53
N LEU A 13 -11.68 -39.02 -17.70
CA LEU A 13 -10.55 -39.04 -16.75
C LEU A 13 -9.68 -37.78 -16.83
N ILE A 14 -9.56 -37.16 -18.01
CA ILE A 14 -8.84 -35.89 -18.19
C ILE A 14 -9.61 -34.72 -17.56
N LEU A 15 -10.93 -34.84 -17.37
CA LEU A 15 -11.76 -33.80 -16.72
C LEU A 15 -11.65 -33.78 -15.19
N ILE A 16 -11.13 -34.85 -14.54
CA ILE A 16 -11.12 -35.00 -13.06
C ILE A 16 -9.69 -34.85 -12.49
N THR A 17 -8.75 -34.30 -13.24
CA THR A 17 -7.52 -33.73 -12.67
C THR A 17 -7.60 -32.21 -12.55
N GLN A 18 -8.78 -31.69 -12.21
CA GLN A 18 -8.84 -30.43 -11.46
C GLN A 18 -8.23 -30.71 -10.08
N PHE A 19 -6.90 -30.70 -10.01
CA PHE A 19 -6.18 -30.61 -8.76
C PHE A 19 -6.78 -29.43 -8.01
N THR A 20 -7.57 -29.73 -6.99
CA THR A 20 -7.98 -28.76 -5.98
C THR A 20 -6.70 -28.28 -5.32
N PHE A 21 -6.15 -27.20 -5.86
CA PHE A 21 -4.99 -26.55 -5.30
C PHE A 21 -5.41 -26.03 -3.93
N CYS A 22 -5.10 -26.81 -2.89
CA CYS A 22 -5.34 -26.37 -1.53
C CYS A 22 -4.52 -25.10 -1.31
N ALA A 23 -5.19 -24.03 -0.86
CA ALA A 23 -4.54 -22.75 -0.66
C ALA A 23 -3.34 -22.92 0.29
N LYS A 24 -2.15 -22.49 -0.16
CA LYS A 24 -0.90 -22.67 0.60
C LYS A 24 -0.46 -21.36 1.21
N THR A 25 -0.17 -21.33 2.50
CA THR A 25 0.39 -20.13 3.12
C THR A 25 1.81 -19.87 2.60
N ALA A 26 2.13 -18.62 2.31
CA ALA A 26 3.43 -18.22 1.78
C ALA A 26 3.91 -16.88 2.35
N LEU A 27 5.19 -16.60 2.15
CA LEU A 27 5.93 -15.44 2.65
C LEU A 27 6.46 -14.60 1.49
N VAL A 28 6.33 -13.28 1.59
CA VAL A 28 6.99 -12.34 0.68
C VAL A 28 8.48 -12.25 1.02
N ILE A 29 9.34 -12.60 0.08
CA ILE A 29 10.79 -12.63 0.24
C ILE A 29 11.52 -11.51 -0.52
N ALA A 30 10.83 -10.82 -1.42
CA ALA A 30 11.32 -9.59 -2.04
C ALA A 30 11.18 -8.38 -1.10
N PRO A 31 12.03 -7.34 -1.21
CA PRO A 31 11.87 -6.12 -0.43
C PRO A 31 10.52 -5.44 -0.70
N VAL A 32 10.13 -5.40 -1.98
CA VAL A 32 8.85 -4.92 -2.50
C VAL A 32 8.45 -5.80 -3.68
N ALA A 33 7.17 -6.18 -3.78
CA ALA A 33 6.63 -6.93 -4.91
C ALA A 33 5.37 -6.24 -5.44
N ASP A 34 5.34 -5.96 -6.75
CA ASP A 34 4.17 -5.37 -7.41
C ASP A 34 3.05 -6.40 -7.53
N LEU A 35 1.81 -5.95 -7.30
CA LEU A 35 0.58 -6.71 -7.47
C LEU A 35 -0.24 -6.11 -8.61
N VAL A 36 -0.87 -6.98 -9.41
CA VAL A 36 -1.74 -6.61 -10.52
C VAL A 36 -3.06 -7.38 -10.45
N GLY A 37 -4.12 -6.85 -11.07
CA GLY A 37 -5.45 -7.48 -11.04
C GLY A 37 -5.59 -8.72 -11.93
N GLN A 38 -4.75 -8.85 -12.95
CA GLN A 38 -4.73 -9.96 -13.92
C GLN A 38 -3.27 -10.28 -14.29
N PRO A 39 -2.94 -11.54 -14.65
CA PRO A 39 -1.59 -11.89 -15.08
C PRO A 39 -1.15 -10.99 -16.22
N LEU A 40 0.12 -10.55 -16.20
CA LEU A 40 0.64 -9.65 -17.23
C LEU A 40 0.91 -10.40 -18.54
N GLY A 41 1.25 -11.68 -18.49
CA GLY A 41 1.56 -12.47 -19.69
C GLY A 41 2.59 -11.79 -20.62
N GLY A 42 2.58 -12.16 -21.90
CA GLY A 42 3.49 -11.57 -22.91
C GLY A 42 3.04 -10.22 -23.50
N SER A 43 1.83 -9.76 -23.22
CA SER A 43 1.24 -8.56 -23.85
C SER A 43 1.42 -7.26 -23.05
N HIS A 44 1.71 -7.37 -21.75
CA HIS A 44 1.97 -6.24 -20.86
C HIS A 44 3.48 -6.05 -20.59
N PRO A 45 3.91 -4.83 -20.19
CA PRO A 45 5.26 -4.64 -19.67
C PRO A 45 5.51 -5.61 -18.52
N SER A 46 6.71 -6.18 -18.46
CA SER A 46 7.10 -7.01 -17.31
C SER A 46 6.94 -6.23 -16.00
N TYR A 47 6.74 -6.90 -14.86
CA TYR A 47 6.64 -6.27 -13.54
C TYR A 47 7.78 -5.28 -13.27
N GLN A 48 8.96 -5.61 -13.76
CA GLN A 48 10.17 -4.79 -13.68
C GLN A 48 10.11 -3.47 -14.46
N GLN A 49 9.23 -3.37 -15.46
CA GLN A 49 9.08 -2.24 -16.38
C GLN A 49 7.83 -1.40 -16.11
N LEU A 50 7.02 -1.77 -15.11
CA LEU A 50 5.83 -1.00 -14.75
C LEU A 50 6.20 0.47 -14.45
N PRO A 51 5.51 1.45 -15.07
CA PRO A 51 5.84 2.86 -14.90
C PRO A 51 5.48 3.37 -13.50
N TRP A 52 5.79 4.64 -13.23
CA TRP A 52 5.39 5.29 -11.98
C TRP A 52 3.88 5.44 -11.89
N ALA A 53 3.26 5.93 -12.96
CA ALA A 53 1.82 6.03 -13.11
C ALA A 53 1.46 6.14 -14.59
N ALA A 54 0.24 5.71 -14.94
CA ALA A 54 -0.35 6.03 -16.23
C ALA A 54 -0.69 7.53 -16.31
N ARG A 55 -0.80 8.05 -17.54
CA ARG A 55 -1.37 9.36 -17.82
C ARG A 55 -2.88 9.19 -17.97
N GLY A 56 -3.65 9.78 -17.07
CA GLY A 56 -5.10 9.58 -17.00
C GLY A 56 -5.46 8.23 -16.37
N SER A 57 -6.59 7.67 -16.78
CA SER A 57 -7.16 6.42 -16.23
C SER A 57 -6.79 5.17 -17.02
N ASP A 58 -5.70 5.21 -17.80
CA ASP A 58 -5.28 4.10 -18.65
C ASP A 58 -4.60 2.98 -17.85
N TYR A 59 -5.40 2.02 -17.39
CA TYR A 59 -4.91 0.86 -16.66
C TYR A 59 -3.98 -0.03 -17.49
N ALA A 60 -4.13 -0.06 -18.82
CA ALA A 60 -3.27 -0.87 -19.68
C ALA A 60 -1.82 -0.36 -19.66
N ALA A 61 -1.64 0.96 -19.51
CA ALA A 61 -0.33 1.58 -19.38
C ALA A 61 0.32 1.34 -18.00
N CYS A 62 -0.47 1.15 -16.93
CA CYS A 62 0.04 0.88 -15.58
C CYS A 62 -0.89 -0.07 -14.80
N PRO A 63 -0.76 -1.40 -14.98
CA PRO A 63 -1.64 -2.38 -14.35
C PRO A 63 -1.38 -2.61 -12.85
N ARG A 64 -0.44 -1.88 -12.24
CA ARG A 64 -0.16 -2.00 -10.80
C ARG A 64 -1.41 -1.66 -9.98
N VAL A 65 -1.80 -2.56 -9.09
CA VAL A 65 -2.91 -2.37 -8.15
C VAL A 65 -2.39 -2.12 -6.74
N HIS A 66 -1.35 -2.84 -6.31
CA HIS A 66 -0.78 -2.74 -4.96
C HIS A 66 0.71 -3.11 -4.93
N GLN A 67 1.35 -3.01 -3.76
CA GLN A 67 2.71 -3.48 -3.50
C GLN A 67 2.82 -4.19 -2.15
N LEU A 68 3.28 -5.44 -2.18
CA LEU A 68 3.62 -6.19 -0.97
C LEU A 68 5.00 -5.82 -0.45
N LEU A 69 5.20 -6.00 0.85
CA LEU A 69 6.50 -5.82 1.51
C LEU A 69 7.08 -7.15 1.98
N PHE A 70 8.40 -7.17 2.13
CA PHE A 70 9.12 -8.25 2.80
C PHE A 70 8.45 -8.68 4.11
N ASN A 71 8.45 -9.99 4.37
CA ASN A 71 7.82 -10.65 5.52
C ASN A 71 6.28 -10.59 5.58
N GLU A 72 5.58 -10.02 4.61
CA GLU A 72 4.12 -10.16 4.57
C GLU A 72 3.74 -11.63 4.27
N THR A 73 2.71 -12.14 4.96
CA THR A 73 2.20 -13.51 4.81
C THR A 73 0.87 -13.50 4.07
N LEU A 74 0.70 -14.46 3.16
CA LEU A 74 -0.42 -14.53 2.22
C LEU A 74 -0.77 -15.99 1.89
N GLU A 75 -1.81 -16.22 1.09
CA GLU A 75 -2.15 -17.54 0.55
C GLU A 75 -1.85 -17.58 -0.96
N ILE A 76 -1.22 -18.64 -1.46
CA ILE A 76 -1.12 -18.97 -2.88
C ILE A 76 -2.38 -19.73 -3.25
N ILE A 77 -3.11 -19.24 -4.25
CA ILE A 77 -4.35 -19.84 -4.76
C ILE A 77 -4.08 -20.62 -6.04
N GLU A 78 -3.25 -20.08 -6.93
CA GLU A 78 -3.05 -20.61 -8.27
C GLU A 78 -1.66 -20.24 -8.78
N LYS A 79 -1.10 -21.04 -9.70
CA LYS A 79 0.15 -20.74 -10.40
C LYS A 79 -0.05 -20.87 -11.92
N ARG A 80 0.44 -19.88 -12.69
CA ARG A 80 0.46 -19.88 -14.16
C ARG A 80 1.83 -19.40 -14.65
N GLY A 81 2.65 -20.34 -15.12
CA GLY A 81 4.03 -20.03 -15.50
C GLY A 81 4.83 -19.42 -14.34
N ASP A 82 5.38 -18.24 -14.57
CA ASP A 82 6.16 -17.48 -13.59
C ASP A 82 5.30 -16.56 -12.71
N GLU A 83 3.98 -16.53 -12.91
CA GLU A 83 3.05 -15.75 -12.10
C GLU A 83 2.24 -16.65 -11.16
N ILE A 84 1.88 -16.11 -10.00
CA ILE A 84 1.00 -16.76 -9.04
C ILE A 84 -0.14 -15.83 -8.66
N LYS A 85 -1.32 -16.43 -8.50
CA LYS A 85 -2.47 -15.78 -7.88
C LYS A 85 -2.37 -15.97 -6.38
N ILE A 86 -2.49 -14.87 -5.66
CA ILE A 86 -2.35 -14.81 -4.20
C ILE A 86 -3.55 -14.15 -3.56
N ARG A 87 -3.87 -14.53 -2.32
CA ARG A 87 -4.81 -13.84 -1.45
C ARG A 87 -4.09 -13.04 -0.39
N VAL A 88 -4.37 -11.75 -0.34
CA VAL A 88 -3.72 -10.80 0.56
C VAL A 88 -4.68 -10.44 1.69
N PRO A 89 -4.34 -10.75 2.96
CA PRO A 89 -5.28 -10.57 4.08
C PRO A 89 -5.25 -9.15 4.66
N ASN A 90 -4.22 -8.34 4.40
CA ASN A 90 -4.02 -7.06 5.07
C ASN A 90 -4.77 -5.89 4.42
N LEU A 91 -5.51 -6.13 3.35
CA LEU A 91 -6.31 -5.11 2.66
C LEU A 91 -7.30 -5.76 1.70
N PHE A 92 -8.32 -5.00 1.31
CA PHE A 92 -9.26 -5.36 0.26
C PHE A 92 -9.67 -4.12 -0.54
N TYR A 93 -10.20 -4.35 -1.74
CA TYR A 93 -10.89 -3.32 -2.50
C TYR A 93 -12.30 -3.74 -2.88
N GLN A 94 -13.14 -2.74 -3.13
CA GLN A 94 -14.47 -2.85 -3.73
C GLN A 94 -14.50 -2.00 -5.01
N THR A 95 -15.47 -2.26 -5.87
CA THR A 95 -15.72 -1.50 -7.09
C THR A 95 -17.18 -1.05 -7.13
N SER A 96 -17.52 -0.13 -8.03
CA SER A 96 -18.92 0.23 -8.29
C SER A 96 -19.76 -0.97 -8.75
N SER A 97 -19.13 -1.94 -9.42
CA SER A 97 -19.78 -3.17 -9.90
C SER A 97 -19.89 -4.26 -8.82
N SER A 98 -19.14 -4.18 -7.72
CA SER A 98 -19.17 -5.18 -6.66
C SER A 98 -18.77 -4.60 -5.31
N THR A 99 -19.68 -4.70 -4.35
CA THR A 99 -19.43 -4.40 -2.94
C THR A 99 -18.76 -5.56 -2.19
N MET A 100 -18.53 -6.70 -2.84
CA MET A 100 -17.80 -7.80 -2.20
C MET A 100 -16.30 -7.46 -2.09
N PRO A 101 -15.69 -7.59 -0.89
CA PRO A 101 -14.26 -7.41 -0.71
C PRO A 101 -13.41 -8.30 -1.64
N GLN A 102 -12.62 -7.68 -2.50
CA GLN A 102 -11.65 -8.34 -3.37
C GLN A 102 -10.28 -8.34 -2.71
N THR A 103 -9.67 -9.53 -2.63
CA THR A 103 -8.40 -9.76 -1.91
C THR A 103 -7.41 -10.58 -2.72
N ASP A 104 -7.77 -10.92 -3.95
CA ASP A 104 -6.99 -11.76 -4.83
C ASP A 104 -6.22 -10.90 -5.84
N TYR A 105 -4.93 -11.20 -6.04
CA TYR A 105 -4.04 -10.47 -6.94
C TYR A 105 -3.07 -11.43 -7.63
N TRP A 106 -2.41 -10.95 -8.68
CA TRP A 106 -1.31 -11.65 -9.33
C TRP A 106 0.03 -10.96 -9.04
N THR A 107 1.09 -11.77 -8.92
CA THR A 107 2.48 -11.30 -8.80
C THR A 107 3.46 -12.33 -9.37
N GLN A 108 4.73 -11.93 -9.50
CA GLN A 108 5.83 -12.82 -9.88
C GLN A 108 6.10 -13.86 -8.77
N ALA A 109 6.19 -15.12 -9.17
CA ALA A 109 6.42 -16.25 -8.26
C ALA A 109 7.76 -16.15 -7.52
N GLU A 110 8.80 -15.57 -8.13
CA GLU A 110 10.11 -15.36 -7.51
C GLU A 110 10.07 -14.49 -6.25
N ASN A 111 9.04 -13.66 -6.09
CA ASN A 111 8.89 -12.79 -4.93
C ASN A 111 8.36 -13.51 -3.70
N ILE A 112 7.84 -14.74 -3.84
CA ILE A 112 7.06 -15.45 -2.84
C ILE A 112 7.68 -16.82 -2.54
N ARG A 113 7.72 -17.19 -1.26
CA ARG A 113 8.20 -18.49 -0.79
C ARG A 113 7.08 -19.24 -0.06
N ASP A 114 6.75 -20.45 -0.50
CA ASP A 114 5.81 -21.33 0.21
C ASP A 114 6.34 -21.61 1.64
N LEU A 115 5.51 -21.36 2.66
CA LEU A 115 5.90 -21.56 4.06
C LEU A 115 6.21 -23.02 4.39
N ASN A 116 5.62 -23.98 3.67
CA ASN A 116 5.90 -25.40 3.86
C ASN A 116 7.35 -25.76 3.47
N THR A 117 8.00 -24.93 2.68
CA THR A 117 9.44 -25.09 2.33
C THR A 117 10.37 -24.47 3.37
N ILE A 118 9.82 -23.76 4.37
CA ILE A 118 10.55 -23.17 5.48
C ILE A 118 10.42 -24.12 6.68
N ILE A 119 11.55 -24.44 7.31
CA ILE A 119 11.59 -25.34 8.47
C ILE A 119 10.66 -24.80 9.57
N LYS A 120 9.75 -25.63 10.10
CA LYS A 120 8.71 -25.22 11.08
C LYS A 120 9.23 -24.40 12.27
N LYS A 121 10.44 -24.69 12.76
CA LYS A 121 11.10 -23.95 13.86
C LYS A 121 11.31 -22.46 13.55
N GLU A 122 11.33 -22.08 12.29
CA GLU A 122 11.50 -20.71 11.83
C GLU A 122 10.18 -19.92 11.78
N TRP A 123 9.02 -20.59 11.85
CA TRP A 123 7.72 -19.94 11.68
C TRP A 123 7.43 -18.92 12.80
N ALA A 124 7.87 -19.19 14.03
CA ALA A 124 7.71 -18.26 15.15
C ALA A 124 8.48 -16.94 14.99
N LYS A 125 9.41 -16.87 14.02
CA LYS A 125 10.22 -15.67 13.70
C LYS A 125 9.63 -14.84 12.57
N ILE A 126 8.54 -15.32 11.96
CA ILE A 126 7.76 -14.61 10.94
C ILE A 126 6.69 -13.77 11.65
N PRO A 127 6.54 -12.48 11.32
CA PRO A 127 5.49 -11.65 11.90
C PRO A 127 4.11 -12.22 11.61
N ALA A 128 3.25 -12.31 12.63
CA ALA A 128 1.85 -12.68 12.42
C ALA A 128 1.17 -11.76 11.38
N PRO A 129 0.35 -12.30 10.45
CA PRO A 129 -0.26 -11.52 9.38
C PRO A 129 -1.19 -10.42 9.92
N ILE A 130 -1.21 -9.28 9.24
CA ILE A 130 -2.28 -8.29 9.39
C ILE A 130 -3.48 -8.82 8.61
N SER A 131 -4.67 -8.89 9.22
CA SER A 131 -5.86 -9.43 8.58
C SER A 131 -7.11 -8.63 8.91
N PHE A 132 -7.90 -8.26 7.88
CA PHE A 132 -9.22 -7.66 8.10
C PHE A 132 -10.25 -8.67 8.63
N LYS A 133 -10.05 -9.98 8.41
CA LYS A 133 -10.93 -11.05 8.95
C LYS A 133 -10.68 -11.32 10.42
N LYS A 134 -9.45 -11.09 10.87
CA LYS A 134 -9.02 -11.25 12.26
C LYS A 134 -8.22 -10.00 12.62
N PRO A 135 -8.89 -8.86 12.88
CA PRO A 135 -8.24 -7.66 13.36
C PRO A 135 -7.72 -7.93 14.77
N ILE A 136 -6.58 -8.61 14.86
CA ILE A 136 -5.91 -8.92 16.12
C ILE A 136 -5.46 -7.60 16.71
N ARG A 137 -5.80 -7.35 17.98
CA ARG A 137 -5.10 -6.35 18.79
C ARG A 137 -3.64 -6.81 18.89
N LEU A 138 -2.77 -6.21 18.07
CA LEU A 138 -1.34 -6.47 17.89
C LEU A 138 -0.60 -6.70 19.22
N ASN A 139 -0.57 -7.92 19.78
CA ASN A 139 0.06 -8.13 21.10
C ASN A 139 0.66 -9.52 21.37
N THR A 140 0.62 -10.49 20.46
CA THR A 140 1.19 -11.83 20.76
C THR A 140 2.69 -11.93 20.50
N GLN A 141 3.24 -11.11 19.60
CA GLN A 141 4.67 -11.07 19.28
C GLN A 141 5.22 -9.65 19.44
N PRO A 142 6.45 -9.47 19.96
CA PRO A 142 7.12 -8.18 19.96
C PRO A 142 7.52 -7.81 18.53
N ILE A 143 6.70 -7.03 17.84
CA ILE A 143 6.96 -6.59 16.46
C ILE A 143 7.63 -5.22 16.45
N ALA A 144 8.67 -5.08 15.63
CA ALA A 144 9.22 -3.80 15.23
C ALA A 144 8.91 -3.55 13.75
N THR A 145 8.38 -2.37 13.44
CA THR A 145 7.99 -1.98 12.09
C THR A 145 8.81 -0.78 11.65
N LEU A 146 9.34 -0.79 10.42
CA LEU A 146 10.07 0.36 9.88
C LEU A 146 9.13 1.57 9.68
N ILE A 147 9.47 2.75 10.20
CA ILE A 147 8.83 4.03 9.84
C ILE A 147 9.54 4.74 8.69
N ALA A 148 10.76 4.31 8.37
CA ALA A 148 11.58 4.83 7.28
C ALA A 148 12.36 3.69 6.60
N PRO A 149 12.81 3.87 5.35
CA PRO A 149 13.56 2.84 4.66
C PRO A 149 14.83 2.42 5.39
N TYR A 150 15.23 1.16 5.21
CA TYR A 150 16.48 0.63 5.76
C TYR A 150 17.25 -0.17 4.72
N TYR A 151 18.49 0.24 4.45
CA TYR A 151 19.39 -0.48 3.55
C TYR A 151 20.26 -1.47 4.33
N ASP A 152 20.06 -2.76 4.08
CA ASP A 152 20.90 -3.83 4.61
C ASP A 152 22.13 -4.03 3.72
N ARG A 153 23.28 -3.54 4.21
CA ARG A 153 24.56 -3.63 3.50
C ARG A 153 25.02 -5.06 3.22
N LYS A 154 24.60 -6.05 4.04
CA LYS A 154 25.02 -7.46 3.90
C LYS A 154 24.31 -8.11 2.72
N THR A 155 23.00 -7.92 2.60
CA THR A 155 22.18 -8.51 1.53
C THR A 155 22.02 -7.60 0.32
N LYS A 156 22.43 -6.33 0.43
CA LYS A 156 22.21 -5.27 -0.56
C LYS A 156 20.71 -5.02 -0.82
N MET A 157 19.84 -5.31 0.15
CA MET A 157 18.40 -5.09 0.06
C MET A 157 18.01 -3.78 0.74
N SER A 158 17.13 -3.00 0.12
CA SER A 158 16.47 -1.85 0.73
C SER A 158 15.07 -2.24 1.18
N PHE A 159 14.85 -2.36 2.49
CA PHE A 159 13.53 -2.63 3.05
C PHE A 159 12.69 -1.35 3.09
N SER A 160 11.41 -1.51 2.79
CA SER A 160 10.45 -0.42 2.76
C SER A 160 10.06 0.02 4.18
N ALA A 161 9.69 1.29 4.35
CA ALA A 161 8.83 1.67 5.47
C ALA A 161 7.59 0.76 5.49
N GLY A 162 7.23 0.28 6.68
CA GLY A 162 6.20 -0.72 6.91
C GLY A 162 6.64 -2.17 6.99
N THR A 163 7.88 -2.50 6.61
CA THR A 163 8.37 -3.88 6.79
C THR A 163 8.39 -4.22 8.29
N ARG A 164 7.79 -5.36 8.63
CA ARG A 164 7.63 -5.87 9.99
C ARG A 164 8.67 -6.94 10.28
N PHE A 165 9.19 -6.91 11.50
CA PHE A 165 10.13 -7.91 12.00
C PHE A 165 9.74 -8.35 13.41
N VAL A 166 9.91 -9.64 13.70
CA VAL A 166 9.83 -10.15 15.07
C VAL A 166 11.11 -9.78 15.81
N CYS A 167 10.99 -9.18 16.98
CA CYS A 167 12.13 -8.87 17.84
C CYS A 167 12.70 -10.17 18.43
N THR A 168 14.03 -10.23 18.54
CA THR A 168 14.69 -11.36 19.19
C THR A 168 14.70 -11.19 20.72
N PRO A 169 14.83 -12.28 21.51
CA PRO A 169 15.03 -12.19 22.97
C PRO A 169 16.34 -11.50 23.38
N ARG A 170 17.30 -11.34 22.45
CA ARG A 170 18.58 -10.70 22.71
C ARG A 170 18.36 -9.26 23.18
N ALA A 171 19.03 -8.88 24.26
CA ALA A 171 18.96 -7.53 24.82
C ALA A 171 19.20 -6.48 23.72
N ALA A 172 18.25 -5.55 23.60
CA ALA A 172 18.41 -4.39 22.76
C ALA A 172 19.63 -3.58 23.25
N LYS A 173 20.45 -3.09 22.32
CA LYS A 173 21.46 -2.07 22.66
C LYS A 173 20.74 -0.72 22.74
N LYS A 174 21.25 0.24 23.52
CA LYS A 174 20.59 1.54 23.78
C LYS A 174 19.97 2.21 22.55
N ALA A 175 20.62 2.12 21.38
CA ALA A 175 20.16 2.72 20.12
C ALA A 175 19.72 1.72 19.02
N ARG A 176 19.68 0.41 19.29
CA ARG A 176 19.37 -0.61 18.27
C ARG A 176 18.48 -1.73 18.79
N VAL A 177 17.57 -2.19 17.95
CA VAL A 177 16.67 -3.32 18.22
C VAL A 177 17.17 -4.53 17.44
N ALA A 178 17.29 -5.67 18.12
CA ALA A 178 17.64 -6.94 17.48
C ALA A 178 16.37 -7.62 16.95
N VAL A 179 16.37 -7.96 15.65
CA VAL A 179 15.20 -8.55 14.98
C VAL A 179 15.60 -9.73 14.09
N TYR A 180 14.64 -10.61 13.80
CA TYR A 180 14.81 -11.71 12.85
C TYR A 180 14.56 -11.26 11.42
N ARG A 181 15.54 -11.48 10.53
CA ARG A 181 15.43 -11.27 9.08
C ARG A 181 15.56 -12.62 8.37
N PHE A 182 14.56 -12.99 7.57
CA PHE A 182 14.63 -14.19 6.76
C PHE A 182 15.77 -14.09 5.72
N ASN A 183 16.66 -15.08 5.66
CA ASN A 183 17.69 -15.16 4.62
C ASN A 183 17.20 -16.12 3.52
N THR A 184 16.86 -15.53 2.37
CA THR A 184 16.24 -16.22 1.24
C THR A 184 17.12 -17.30 0.61
N LYS A 185 18.45 -17.18 0.72
CA LYS A 185 19.41 -18.18 0.20
C LYS A 185 19.48 -19.40 1.09
N SER A 186 19.57 -19.17 2.41
CA SER A 186 19.73 -20.25 3.39
C SER A 186 18.42 -20.86 3.91
N GLY A 187 17.29 -20.16 3.72
CA GLY A 187 15.99 -20.59 4.26
C GLY A 187 15.84 -20.47 5.78
N VAL A 188 16.77 -19.78 6.47
CA VAL A 188 16.73 -19.57 7.92
C VAL A 188 16.72 -18.08 8.28
N HIS A 189 16.21 -17.73 9.45
CA HIS A 189 16.29 -16.35 9.94
C HIS A 189 17.64 -16.05 10.58
N GLU A 190 18.18 -14.90 10.23
CA GLU A 190 19.36 -14.31 10.88
C GLU A 190 18.94 -13.19 11.82
N THR A 191 19.74 -12.93 12.85
CA THR A 191 19.56 -11.74 13.69
C THR A 191 20.28 -10.56 13.07
N ILE A 192 19.56 -9.45 12.87
CA ILE A 192 20.14 -8.16 12.48
C ILE A 192 19.83 -7.09 13.53
N LEU A 193 20.60 -6.01 13.52
CA LEU A 193 20.41 -4.86 14.41
C LEU A 193 19.88 -3.67 13.61
N LEU A 194 18.67 -3.23 13.92
CA LEU A 194 18.03 -2.08 13.29
C LEU A 194 18.14 -0.83 14.19
N PRO A 195 18.41 0.37 13.64
CA PRO A 195 18.39 1.61 14.41
C PRO A 195 17.00 1.90 15.00
N LYS A 196 16.94 2.22 16.29
CA LYS A 196 15.66 2.45 16.99
C LYS A 196 14.86 3.64 16.43
N ASN A 197 15.55 4.66 15.94
CA ASN A 197 14.93 5.85 15.33
C ASN A 197 14.27 5.58 13.96
N LEU A 198 14.45 4.39 13.37
CA LEU A 198 13.76 3.97 12.16
C LEU A 198 12.58 3.03 12.46
N LEU A 199 12.26 2.78 13.73
CA LEU A 199 11.29 1.77 14.13
C LEU A 199 10.13 2.36 14.93
N TYR A 200 8.93 1.89 14.60
CA TYR A 200 7.80 1.87 15.50
C TYR A 200 7.76 0.52 16.21
N GLN A 201 7.75 0.52 17.53
CA GLN A 201 7.56 -0.68 18.34
C GLN A 201 6.17 -0.62 18.93
N SER A 202 5.31 -1.57 18.54
CA SER A 202 3.94 -1.63 19.05
C SER A 202 3.95 -1.73 20.57
N LYS A 203 3.20 -0.84 21.20
CA LYS A 203 2.91 -0.84 22.63
C LYS A 203 1.40 -0.79 22.80
N ARG A 204 0.89 -1.28 23.92
CA ARG A 204 -0.51 -1.05 24.29
C ARG A 204 -0.72 0.45 24.51
N THR A 205 -1.43 1.10 23.60
CA THR A 205 -1.74 2.53 23.66
C THR A 205 -3.22 2.76 23.36
N SER A 206 -3.73 3.95 23.68
CA SER A 206 -5.10 4.36 23.33
C SER A 206 -5.26 4.59 21.83
N SER A 207 -6.49 4.50 21.31
CA SER A 207 -6.80 4.84 19.90
C SER A 207 -6.40 6.28 19.56
N ASN A 208 -6.53 7.22 20.50
CA ASN A 208 -6.07 8.60 20.30
C ASN A 208 -4.56 8.67 20.08
N GLN A 209 -3.76 7.95 20.88
CA GLN A 209 -2.31 7.92 20.66
C GLN A 209 -1.94 7.24 19.34
N LEU A 210 -2.65 6.19 18.94
CA LEU A 210 -2.44 5.55 17.64
C LEU A 210 -2.71 6.53 16.49
N ARG A 211 -3.79 7.31 16.59
CA ARG A 211 -4.12 8.37 15.63
C ARG A 211 -3.06 9.46 15.58
N THR A 212 -2.58 9.92 16.73
CA THR A 212 -1.46 10.87 16.80
C THR A 212 -0.22 10.31 16.12
N ASN A 213 0.16 9.06 16.41
CA ASN A 213 1.31 8.41 15.78
C ASN A 213 1.11 8.25 14.27
N PHE A 214 -0.11 7.94 13.82
CA PHE A 214 -0.47 7.83 12.40
C PHE A 214 -0.22 9.15 11.67
N VAL A 215 -0.74 10.26 12.22
CA VAL A 215 -0.54 11.61 11.67
C VAL A 215 0.95 11.98 11.66
N GLN A 216 1.69 11.70 12.74
CA GLN A 216 3.12 11.97 12.81
C GLN A 216 3.92 11.25 11.72
N ILE A 217 3.58 10.00 11.39
CA ILE A 217 4.24 9.27 10.29
C ILE A 217 3.94 9.92 8.94
N LEU A 218 2.69 10.32 8.70
CA LEU A 218 2.31 11.01 7.47
C LEU A 218 3.10 12.32 7.30
N GLN A 219 3.20 13.11 8.36
CA GLN A 219 3.98 14.34 8.38
C GLN A 219 5.47 14.08 8.16
N GLN A 220 6.05 13.09 8.84
CA GLN A 220 7.44 12.70 8.65
C GLN A 220 7.75 12.33 7.20
N TRP A 221 6.84 11.60 6.53
CA TRP A 221 7.00 11.25 5.11
C TRP A 221 6.86 12.45 4.18
N ALA A 222 5.91 13.35 4.45
CA ALA A 222 5.75 14.59 3.69
C ALA A 222 6.97 15.52 3.79
N HIS A 223 7.65 15.53 4.94
CA HIS A 223 8.83 16.36 5.23
C HIS A 223 10.17 15.62 5.09
N THR A 224 10.16 14.40 4.56
CA THR A 224 11.39 13.64 4.36
C THR A 224 12.33 14.36 3.39
N PRO A 225 13.65 14.46 3.69
CA PRO A 225 14.62 15.05 2.76
C PRO A 225 14.55 14.40 1.38
N GLY A 226 14.40 15.24 0.35
CA GLY A 226 14.13 14.80 -1.02
C GLY A 226 12.64 14.73 -1.32
N THR A 227 12.19 13.66 -1.96
CA THR A 227 10.79 13.51 -2.39
C THR A 227 10.39 12.04 -2.41
N ILE A 228 9.28 11.72 -1.76
CA ILE A 228 8.61 10.42 -1.93
C ILE A 228 7.68 10.54 -3.13
N PRO A 229 7.95 9.80 -4.23
CA PRO A 229 7.18 9.93 -5.46
C PRO A 229 5.78 9.33 -5.33
N TYR A 230 4.84 9.88 -6.09
CA TYR A 230 3.58 9.20 -6.36
C TYR A 230 3.83 7.97 -7.23
N VAL A 231 3.29 6.83 -6.82
CA VAL A 231 3.28 5.59 -7.61
C VAL A 231 1.85 5.09 -7.69
N TRP A 232 1.31 4.91 -8.88
CA TRP A 232 -0.01 4.32 -9.07
C TRP A 232 -0.04 2.89 -8.54
N GLY A 233 -0.96 2.58 -7.64
CA GLY A 233 -0.98 1.31 -6.90
C GLY A 233 0.15 1.18 -5.87
N GLY A 234 0.88 2.25 -5.60
CA GLY A 234 2.04 2.26 -4.70
C GLY A 234 1.65 2.14 -3.23
N CYS A 235 2.38 1.32 -2.48
CA CYS A 235 2.22 1.17 -1.03
C CYS A 235 3.57 0.85 -0.33
N SER A 236 4.65 1.38 -0.88
CA SER A 236 6.02 1.12 -0.40
C SER A 236 6.89 2.37 -0.47
N PHE A 237 7.92 2.43 0.34
CA PHE A 237 8.90 3.51 0.36
C PHE A 237 10.26 2.95 0.76
N THR A 238 11.14 2.76 -0.21
CA THR A 238 12.50 2.21 0.01
C THR A 238 13.60 3.26 -0.10
N GLU A 239 13.33 4.41 -0.74
CA GLU A 239 14.25 5.54 -0.85
C GLU A 239 13.55 6.79 -1.36
N ALA A 240 14.03 7.97 -0.93
CA ALA A 240 13.56 9.25 -1.44
C ALA A 240 14.32 9.62 -2.73
N HIS A 241 13.65 10.35 -3.61
CA HIS A 241 14.27 10.97 -4.78
C HIS A 241 14.90 12.31 -4.40
N ARG A 242 16.07 12.63 -4.93
CA ARG A 242 16.76 13.91 -4.65
C ARG A 242 16.00 15.12 -5.20
N SER A 243 15.23 14.95 -6.27
CA SER A 243 14.43 16.02 -6.89
C SER A 243 13.02 15.54 -7.20
N ASN A 244 12.08 16.49 -7.32
CA ASN A 244 10.72 16.21 -7.75
C ASN A 244 10.53 16.36 -9.28
N GLN A 245 11.58 16.13 -10.08
CA GLN A 245 11.46 16.20 -11.54
C GLN A 245 10.78 14.94 -12.08
N PHE A 246 9.92 15.12 -13.08
CA PHE A 246 9.25 14.05 -13.81
C PHE A 246 8.86 14.51 -15.21
N THR A 247 8.65 13.55 -16.11
CA THR A 247 8.29 13.80 -17.51
C THR A 247 7.11 12.91 -17.90
N ALA A 248 6.19 13.48 -18.68
CA ALA A 248 5.13 12.71 -19.31
C ALA A 248 5.64 12.14 -20.64
N ILE A 249 5.48 10.83 -20.83
CA ILE A 249 5.82 10.12 -22.06
C ILE A 249 4.51 9.69 -22.72
N SER A 250 4.38 9.95 -24.02
CA SER A 250 3.24 9.51 -24.82
C SER A 250 3.66 8.35 -25.72
N THR A 251 2.85 7.30 -25.80
CA THR A 251 3.06 6.15 -26.70
C THR A 251 1.77 5.81 -27.45
N LYS A 252 1.86 4.91 -28.43
CA LYS A 252 0.68 4.37 -29.13
C LYS A 252 -0.28 3.63 -28.19
N LYS A 253 0.22 3.12 -27.06
CA LYS A 253 -0.55 2.37 -26.04
C LYS A 253 -0.94 3.24 -24.84
N GLY A 254 -1.01 4.56 -25.02
CA GLY A 254 -1.29 5.51 -23.94
C GLY A 254 -0.06 6.24 -23.42
N GLY A 255 -0.26 7.11 -22.43
CA GLY A 255 0.81 7.89 -21.81
C GLY A 255 1.16 7.39 -20.41
N TYR A 256 2.37 7.68 -19.94
CA TYR A 256 2.82 7.38 -18.58
C TYR A 256 3.83 8.42 -18.08
N TYR A 257 4.14 8.37 -16.79
CA TYR A 257 5.11 9.27 -16.16
C TYR A 257 6.43 8.56 -15.81
N THR A 258 7.54 9.26 -16.03
CA THR A 258 8.90 8.83 -15.66
C THR A 258 9.60 9.85 -14.80
N ARG A 259 10.70 9.44 -14.16
CA ARG A 259 11.58 10.29 -13.35
C ARG A 259 13.04 10.07 -13.77
N PRO A 260 13.89 11.11 -13.78
CA PRO A 260 15.31 10.97 -14.08
C PRO A 260 15.98 9.89 -13.20
N GLY A 261 16.74 8.99 -13.83
CA GLY A 261 17.41 7.87 -13.15
C GLY A 261 16.47 6.79 -12.62
N GLY A 262 15.16 6.95 -12.80
CA GLY A 262 14.14 6.03 -12.29
C GLY A 262 14.17 4.68 -12.99
N GLU A 263 14.63 4.57 -14.23
CA GLU A 263 14.62 3.33 -15.04
C GLU A 263 15.34 2.15 -14.36
N LYS A 264 16.43 2.44 -13.64
CA LYS A 264 17.27 1.46 -12.95
C LYS A 264 16.65 0.93 -11.65
N ARG A 265 15.73 1.69 -11.04
CA ARG A 265 15.06 1.32 -9.78
C ARG A 265 13.88 0.40 -10.07
N ARG A 266 13.88 -0.83 -9.56
CA ARG A 266 12.83 -1.82 -9.83
C ARG A 266 12.56 -2.66 -8.57
N PRO A 267 11.29 -2.87 -8.18
CA PRO A 267 10.09 -2.15 -8.67
C PRO A 267 10.15 -0.64 -8.35
N LYS A 268 9.27 0.17 -8.96
CA LYS A 268 9.15 1.59 -8.60
C LYS A 268 8.47 1.69 -7.23
N THR A 269 9.07 2.37 -6.27
CA THR A 269 8.52 2.49 -4.91
C THR A 269 8.03 3.90 -4.63
N GLY A 270 6.89 4.00 -3.98
CA GLY A 270 6.24 5.24 -3.60
C GLY A 270 4.82 4.94 -3.14
N PHE A 271 4.03 5.98 -2.97
CA PHE A 271 2.66 5.84 -2.49
C PHE A 271 1.65 6.32 -3.55
N ASP A 272 0.52 5.62 -3.65
CA ASP A 272 -0.71 6.23 -4.14
C ASP A 272 -1.45 6.92 -2.97
N CYS A 273 -2.55 7.63 -3.27
CA CYS A 273 -3.29 8.41 -2.29
C CYS A 273 -3.86 7.57 -1.14
N THR A 274 -4.18 6.30 -1.39
CA THR A 274 -4.70 5.37 -0.38
C THR A 274 -3.61 4.57 0.31
N GLY A 275 -2.54 4.24 -0.41
CA GLY A 275 -1.42 3.43 0.05
C GLY A 275 -0.63 4.13 1.14
N ILE A 276 -0.48 5.46 1.06
CA ILE A 276 0.14 6.23 2.14
C ILE A 276 -0.64 6.12 3.45
N ILE A 277 -1.97 6.26 3.40
CA ILE A 277 -2.85 6.15 4.56
C ILE A 277 -2.82 4.73 5.11
N ALA A 278 -3.04 3.72 4.26
CA ALA A 278 -3.06 2.32 4.66
C ALA A 278 -1.74 1.91 5.31
N ARG A 279 -0.60 2.31 4.71
CA ARG A 279 0.71 1.94 5.23
C ARG A 279 1.02 2.62 6.56
N ALA A 280 0.75 3.92 6.70
CA ALA A 280 0.94 4.63 7.98
C ALA A 280 0.06 4.04 9.09
N ALA A 281 -1.22 3.77 8.79
CA ALA A 281 -2.17 3.18 9.72
C ALA A 281 -1.71 1.79 10.19
N GLN A 282 -1.27 0.93 9.26
CA GLN A 282 -0.78 -0.40 9.58
C GLN A 282 0.52 -0.40 10.40
N ILE A 283 1.40 0.59 10.21
CA ILE A 283 2.63 0.72 11.00
C ILE A 283 2.30 0.93 12.48
N VAL A 284 1.37 1.85 12.76
CA VAL A 284 0.98 2.17 14.14
C VAL A 284 0.05 1.14 14.75
N GLY A 285 -0.65 0.39 13.89
CA GLY A 285 -1.56 -0.67 14.29
C GLY A 285 -3.04 -0.32 14.31
N LEU A 286 -3.43 0.73 13.58
CA LEU A 286 -4.84 1.00 13.32
C LEU A 286 -5.41 -0.09 12.41
N PRO A 287 -6.63 -0.61 12.66
CA PRO A 287 -7.27 -1.65 11.86
C PRO A 287 -7.82 -1.08 10.54
N TYR A 288 -6.91 -0.64 9.67
CA TYR A 288 -7.21 -0.03 8.38
C TYR A 288 -6.85 -0.97 7.23
N PHE A 289 -7.84 -1.29 6.39
CA PHE A 289 -7.71 -2.33 5.35
C PHE A 289 -8.23 -1.89 3.97
N LEU A 290 -8.50 -0.61 3.77
CA LEU A 290 -9.23 -0.10 2.59
C LEU A 290 -8.25 0.30 1.48
N LYS A 291 -8.25 -0.43 0.35
CA LYS A 291 -7.18 -0.31 -0.67
C LYS A 291 -7.41 0.76 -1.74
N ASN A 292 -8.64 1.17 -2.01
CA ASN A 292 -8.92 2.19 -3.03
C ASN A 292 -9.89 3.25 -2.49
N SER A 293 -9.92 4.42 -3.14
CA SER A 293 -10.73 5.55 -2.68
C SER A 293 -12.22 5.23 -2.63
N TYR A 294 -12.71 4.38 -3.54
CA TYR A 294 -14.09 3.90 -3.52
C TYR A 294 -14.41 3.09 -2.24
N THR A 295 -13.54 2.15 -1.89
CA THR A 295 -13.65 1.33 -0.68
C THR A 295 -13.61 2.22 0.57
N ILE A 296 -12.76 3.24 0.58
CA ILE A 296 -12.70 4.23 1.67
C ILE A 296 -14.04 4.95 1.84
N ALA A 297 -14.58 5.50 0.74
CA ALA A 297 -15.85 6.24 0.76
C ALA A 297 -17.07 5.41 1.15
N HIS A 298 -16.98 4.09 1.01
CA HIS A 298 -18.06 3.15 1.30
C HIS A 298 -17.99 2.60 2.73
N ASN A 299 -16.80 2.43 3.30
CA ASN A 299 -16.63 1.75 4.59
C ASN A 299 -16.27 2.68 5.76
N LEU A 300 -15.73 3.87 5.50
CA LEU A 300 -15.49 4.81 6.60
C LEU A 300 -16.79 5.57 6.95
N PRO A 301 -17.05 5.81 8.25
CA PRO A 301 -18.18 6.61 8.67
C PRO A 301 -18.05 8.05 8.18
N LEU A 302 -19.18 8.65 7.82
CA LEU A 302 -19.28 10.06 7.47
C LEU A 302 -19.21 10.91 8.74
N LEU A 303 -18.60 12.09 8.65
CA LEU A 303 -18.64 13.11 9.69
C LEU A 303 -20.11 13.49 9.95
N GLN A 304 -20.54 13.37 11.21
CA GLN A 304 -21.91 13.69 11.60
C GLN A 304 -22.13 15.21 11.70
N ALA A 305 -23.40 15.64 11.73
CA ALA A 305 -23.77 17.06 11.68
C ALA A 305 -23.18 17.89 12.84
N ASN A 306 -23.03 17.29 14.02
CA ASN A 306 -22.50 17.89 15.25
C ASN A 306 -21.03 17.57 15.51
N GLU A 307 -20.34 16.93 14.57
CA GLU A 307 -18.92 16.62 14.65
C GLU A 307 -18.10 17.62 13.83
N HIS A 308 -16.84 17.77 14.25
CA HIS A 308 -15.82 18.54 13.55
C HIS A 308 -14.68 17.63 13.12
N LEU A 309 -14.02 18.00 12.04
CA LEU A 309 -12.81 17.33 11.54
C LEU A 309 -11.74 17.29 12.64
N GLN A 310 -11.04 16.16 12.71
CA GLN A 310 -9.91 15.95 13.58
C GLN A 310 -8.67 15.53 12.78
N ALA A 311 -7.49 15.74 13.35
CA ALA A 311 -6.27 15.22 12.77
C ALA A 311 -6.36 13.68 12.64
N GLY A 312 -6.07 13.19 11.44
CA GLY A 312 -6.21 11.80 11.03
C GLY A 312 -7.45 11.52 10.19
N ASP A 313 -8.47 12.37 10.21
CA ASP A 313 -9.67 12.18 9.38
C ASP A 313 -9.36 12.34 7.89
N ILE A 314 -10.25 11.81 7.05
CA ILE A 314 -10.03 11.68 5.61
C ILE A 314 -11.01 12.54 4.83
N ILE A 315 -10.49 13.40 3.96
CA ILE A 315 -11.26 14.09 2.93
C ILE A 315 -11.28 13.20 1.70
N TRP A 316 -12.46 12.76 1.28
CA TRP A 316 -12.65 11.98 0.06
C TRP A 316 -13.28 12.83 -1.03
N ILE A 317 -12.72 12.72 -2.23
CA ILE A 317 -13.29 13.21 -3.48
C ILE A 317 -13.26 12.07 -4.50
N PRO A 318 -14.13 12.05 -5.52
CA PRO A 318 -14.11 11.03 -6.56
C PRO A 318 -12.69 10.78 -7.12
N GLY A 319 -12.19 9.56 -6.91
CA GLY A 319 -10.87 9.12 -7.38
C GLY A 319 -9.68 9.45 -6.46
N HIS A 320 -9.87 10.15 -5.34
CA HIS A 320 -8.73 10.61 -4.52
C HIS A 320 -9.09 10.78 -3.02
N VAL A 321 -8.08 10.68 -2.15
CA VAL A 321 -8.21 10.89 -0.70
C VAL A 321 -7.07 11.72 -0.15
N ILE A 322 -7.35 12.45 0.92
CA ILE A 322 -6.44 13.37 1.59
C ILE A 322 -6.58 13.17 3.10
N ALA A 323 -5.49 13.08 3.85
CA ALA A 323 -5.52 12.96 5.31
C ALA A 323 -5.35 14.32 5.96
N VAL A 324 -6.18 14.65 6.95
CA VAL A 324 -6.04 15.85 7.77
C VAL A 324 -4.84 15.66 8.71
N SER A 325 -3.83 16.52 8.62
CA SER A 325 -2.59 16.38 9.39
C SER A 325 -2.48 17.37 10.54
N ASP A 326 -2.99 18.58 10.38
CA ASP A 326 -2.97 19.60 11.45
C ASP A 326 -4.18 20.53 11.35
N ILE A 327 -5.14 20.36 12.25
CA ILE A 327 -6.36 21.18 12.33
C ILE A 327 -6.01 22.65 12.56
N LYS A 328 -5.10 22.93 13.49
CA LYS A 328 -4.77 24.31 13.91
C LYS A 328 -4.17 25.12 12.76
N ASN A 329 -3.36 24.46 11.93
CA ASN A 329 -2.66 25.10 10.81
C ASN A 329 -3.36 24.86 9.45
N ASN A 330 -4.55 24.27 9.44
CA ASN A 330 -5.30 23.92 8.23
C ASN A 330 -4.48 23.08 7.23
N LEU A 331 -3.68 22.13 7.71
CA LEU A 331 -2.77 21.32 6.89
C LEU A 331 -3.32 19.92 6.62
N VAL A 332 -3.00 19.41 5.44
CA VAL A 332 -3.33 18.07 5.00
C VAL A 332 -2.15 17.40 4.30
N VAL A 333 -2.10 16.06 4.35
CA VAL A 333 -1.12 15.23 3.65
C VAL A 333 -1.80 14.38 2.58
N GLU A 334 -1.18 14.31 1.40
CA GLU A 334 -1.61 13.43 0.31
C GLU A 334 -0.42 12.97 -0.53
N ALA A 335 -0.57 11.81 -1.18
CA ALA A 335 0.24 11.44 -2.34
C ALA A 335 -0.55 11.80 -3.61
N HIS A 336 -0.13 12.83 -4.33
CA HIS A 336 -0.88 13.38 -5.46
C HIS A 336 -0.22 13.04 -6.81
N ALA A 337 -1.02 12.54 -7.74
CA ALA A 337 -0.60 12.16 -9.08
C ALA A 337 0.07 13.29 -9.88
N TYR A 338 0.79 12.90 -10.92
CA TYR A 338 1.62 13.80 -11.74
C TYR A 338 0.82 14.81 -12.59
N GLY A 339 -0.44 14.49 -12.95
CA GLY A 339 -1.27 15.32 -13.83
C GLY A 339 -1.56 16.73 -13.29
N SER A 340 -1.55 16.91 -11.97
CA SER A 340 -1.72 18.20 -11.29
C SER A 340 -0.39 18.94 -11.04
N GLY A 341 0.73 18.38 -11.52
CA GLY A 341 2.07 18.96 -11.39
C GLY A 341 2.75 18.69 -10.04
N TYR A 342 2.14 17.93 -9.14
CA TYR A 342 2.76 17.55 -7.86
C TYR A 342 3.61 16.27 -7.99
N GLY A 343 2.98 15.13 -8.32
CA GLY A 343 3.68 13.87 -8.54
C GLY A 343 4.35 13.25 -7.31
N LYS A 344 4.01 13.69 -6.09
CA LYS A 344 4.71 13.30 -4.85
C LYS A 344 3.78 13.26 -3.64
N VAL A 345 4.34 12.78 -2.53
CA VAL A 345 3.83 13.05 -1.18
C VAL A 345 4.21 14.47 -0.76
N HIS A 346 3.26 15.20 -0.17
CA HIS A 346 3.49 16.51 0.43
C HIS A 346 2.52 16.77 1.59
N GLU A 347 2.82 17.83 2.36
CA GLU A 347 1.89 18.47 3.29
C GLU A 347 1.65 19.90 2.78
N LEU A 348 0.39 20.30 2.69
CA LEU A 348 -0.01 21.62 2.20
C LEU A 348 -1.18 22.17 3.03
N SER A 349 -1.31 23.50 3.05
CA SER A 349 -2.53 24.13 3.55
C SER A 349 -3.71 23.82 2.62
N ILE A 350 -4.89 23.65 3.20
CA ILE A 350 -6.14 23.37 2.48
C ILE A 350 -6.45 24.44 1.41
N SER A 351 -6.10 25.70 1.66
CA SER A 351 -6.27 26.83 0.73
C SER A 351 -5.41 26.72 -0.53
N ARG A 352 -4.33 25.93 -0.49
CA ARG A 352 -3.52 25.60 -1.67
C ARG A 352 -4.07 24.44 -2.47
N ILE A 353 -5.05 23.71 -1.93
CA ILE A 353 -5.64 22.52 -2.54
C ILE A 353 -7.04 22.82 -3.08
N PHE A 354 -7.83 23.62 -2.37
CA PHE A 354 -9.18 23.98 -2.78
C PHE A 354 -9.34 25.49 -2.90
N LYS A 355 -9.88 25.94 -4.02
CA LYS A 355 -10.24 27.33 -4.24
C LYS A 355 -11.34 27.71 -3.25
N ASP A 356 -11.27 28.92 -2.70
CA ASP A 356 -12.30 29.52 -1.84
C ASP A 356 -12.52 28.81 -0.49
N ILE A 357 -11.64 27.86 -0.11
CA ILE A 357 -11.64 27.18 1.20
C ILE A 357 -10.36 27.59 1.93
N GLN A 358 -10.46 28.43 2.97
CA GLN A 358 -9.28 28.89 3.72
C GLN A 358 -8.99 28.02 4.95
N THR A 359 -10.05 27.46 5.53
CA THR A 359 -10.01 26.73 6.79
C THR A 359 -10.75 25.38 6.71
N PHE A 360 -10.60 24.53 7.72
CA PHE A 360 -11.42 23.32 7.83
C PHE A 360 -12.89 23.64 8.12
N GLU A 361 -13.18 24.73 8.81
CA GLU A 361 -14.54 25.23 9.04
C GLU A 361 -15.23 25.61 7.72
N ASP A 362 -14.50 26.24 6.79
CA ASP A 362 -15.00 26.50 5.44
C ASP A 362 -15.32 25.19 4.69
N LEU A 363 -14.44 24.19 4.82
CA LEU A 363 -14.63 22.88 4.17
C LEU A 363 -15.86 22.15 4.74
N GLU A 364 -16.02 22.15 6.06
CA GLU A 364 -17.20 21.58 6.72
C GLU A 364 -18.48 22.31 6.32
N THR A 365 -18.43 23.63 6.22
CA THR A 365 -19.56 24.45 5.76
C THR A 365 -19.93 24.09 4.32
N ALA A 366 -18.95 24.04 3.43
CA ALA A 366 -19.13 23.58 2.05
C ALA A 366 -19.69 22.16 1.98
N PHE A 367 -19.26 21.26 2.86
CA PHE A 367 -19.73 19.88 2.92
C PHE A 367 -21.21 19.80 3.31
N ARG A 368 -21.58 20.48 4.41
CA ARG A 368 -22.96 20.51 4.90
C ARG A 368 -23.90 21.21 3.92
N ALA A 369 -23.43 22.27 3.26
CA ALA A 369 -24.17 22.99 2.22
C ALA A 369 -24.14 22.33 0.84
N GLN A 370 -23.49 21.17 0.69
CA GLN A 370 -23.31 20.47 -0.60
C GLN A 370 -22.74 21.36 -1.72
N THR A 371 -21.82 22.25 -1.34
CA THR A 371 -21.16 23.18 -2.26
C THR A 371 -20.13 22.43 -3.12
N THR A 372 -20.03 22.82 -4.39
CA THR A 372 -19.03 22.27 -5.30
C THR A 372 -17.62 22.66 -4.87
N LEU A 373 -16.73 21.68 -4.69
CA LEU A 373 -15.31 21.95 -4.43
C LEU A 373 -14.53 22.15 -5.72
N HIS A 374 -13.65 23.14 -5.73
CA HIS A 374 -12.75 23.45 -6.84
C HIS A 374 -11.31 23.10 -6.46
N ARG A 375 -10.78 21.99 -6.98
CA ARG A 375 -9.41 21.56 -6.68
C ARG A 375 -8.39 22.29 -7.54
N LEU A 376 -7.35 22.81 -6.89
CA LEU A 376 -6.23 23.52 -7.51
C LEU A 376 -5.09 22.55 -7.88
N ASN A 377 -4.36 22.87 -8.94
CA ASN A 377 -3.09 22.22 -9.25
C ASN A 377 -1.90 22.94 -8.59
N SER A 378 -0.69 22.44 -8.83
CA SER A 378 0.57 23.04 -8.34
C SER A 378 0.83 24.48 -8.77
N LYS A 379 0.13 24.98 -9.81
CA LYS A 379 0.21 26.36 -10.29
C LYS A 379 -0.91 27.26 -9.73
N GLY A 380 -1.76 26.75 -8.84
CA GLY A 380 -2.88 27.49 -8.26
C GLY A 380 -4.08 27.66 -9.19
N THR A 381 -4.15 26.93 -10.32
CA THR A 381 -5.30 26.99 -11.24
C THR A 381 -6.27 25.85 -10.95
N VAL A 382 -7.58 26.09 -11.11
CA VAL A 382 -8.61 25.05 -10.95
C VAL A 382 -8.39 23.94 -11.98
N PHE A 383 -8.15 22.73 -11.51
CA PHE A 383 -7.87 21.54 -12.30
C PHE A 383 -9.06 20.57 -12.35
N ALA A 384 -9.88 20.53 -11.28
CA ALA A 384 -11.06 19.68 -11.21
C ALA A 384 -12.16 20.32 -10.36
N ARG A 385 -13.41 19.91 -10.61
CA ARG A 385 -14.59 20.32 -9.84
C ARG A 385 -15.31 19.08 -9.32
N TYR A 386 -15.73 19.10 -8.07
CA TYR A 386 -16.38 17.96 -7.42
C TYR A 386 -17.69 18.43 -6.78
N GLN A 387 -18.81 17.97 -7.34
CA GLN A 387 -20.14 18.21 -6.76
C GLN A 387 -20.39 17.35 -5.52
N GLN A 388 -19.69 16.22 -5.42
CA GLN A 388 -19.79 15.29 -4.30
C GLN A 388 -18.41 15.09 -3.69
N PHE A 389 -18.34 15.26 -2.38
CA PHE A 389 -17.20 14.90 -1.57
C PHE A 389 -17.70 14.44 -0.20
N LYS A 390 -16.83 13.79 0.56
CA LYS A 390 -17.15 13.28 1.90
C LYS A 390 -16.06 13.68 2.89
N LEU A 391 -16.47 14.00 4.10
CA LEU A 391 -15.60 14.09 5.26
C LEU A 391 -15.79 12.80 6.05
N LEU A 392 -14.72 12.01 6.20
CA LEU A 392 -14.78 10.65 6.74
C LEU A 392 -13.93 10.56 8.00
N THR A 393 -14.48 9.96 9.07
CA THR A 393 -13.82 9.88 10.37
C THR A 393 -13.04 8.58 10.55
N LEU A 394 -11.87 8.67 11.20
CA LEU A 394 -11.12 7.49 11.69
C LEU A 394 -11.34 7.21 13.19
N ALA A 395 -12.21 7.97 13.87
CA ALA A 395 -12.40 7.88 15.32
C ALA A 395 -12.87 6.49 15.82
N HIS A 396 -13.48 5.69 14.94
CA HIS A 396 -14.04 4.38 15.27
C HIS A 396 -13.09 3.20 15.00
N LEU A 397 -11.85 3.46 14.58
CA LEU A 397 -10.83 2.43 14.30
C LEU A 397 -9.93 2.13 15.50
#